data_AF-A0A527H1V2-F1
#
_entry.id   AF-A0A527H1V2-F1
#
_cell.length_a   1.000
_cell.length_b   1.000
_cell.length_c   1.000
_cell.angle_alpha   90.00
_cell.angle_beta   90.00
_cell.angle_gamma   90.00
#
_symmetry.space_group_name_H-M   'P 1'
#
loop_
_entity.id
_entity.type
_entity.pdbx_description
1 polymer ?
#
loop_
_entity_poly.entity_id
_entity_poly.type
_entity_poly.pdbx_seq_one_letter_code
_entity_poly.pdbx_strand_id
1 'polypeptide(L)' 'MKTILCYGDSLTWGYDAANLGRHALEDRWPSVLKTALGDGIDVIAEGLN' A
#
# COMPACT_ATOMS: atom_id res chain seq x y z
N MET A 1 -19.08 5.16 3.10
CA MET A 1 -17.72 5.58 2.71
C MET A 1 -16.86 5.63 3.97
N LYS A 2 -15.76 4.88 4.00
CA LYS A 2 -14.75 4.93 5.06
C LYS A 2 -13.38 5.14 4.44
N THR A 3 -12.48 5.75 5.19
CA THR A 3 -11.11 6.01 4.75
C THR A 3 -10.14 5.38 5.74
N ILE A 4 -9.13 4.70 5.22
CA ILE A 4 -8.06 4.06 5.99
C ILE A 4 -6.74 4.68 5.56
N LEU A 5 -5.98 5.20 6.52
CA LEU A 5 -4.60 5.64 6.31
C LEU A 5 -3.65 4.54 6.75
N CYS A 6 -2.82 4.08 5.83
CA CYS A 6 -1.69 3.19 6.10
C CYS A 6 -0.43 4.05 6.19
N TYR A 7 -0.08 4.49 7.41
CA TYR A 7 1.12 5.28 7.67
C TYR A 7 2.26 4.38 8.14
N GLY A 8 3.40 4.40 7.45
CA GLY A 8 4.51 3.51 7.78
C GLY A 8 5.81 3.81 7.05
N ASP A 9 6.69 2.81 7.00
CA ASP A 9 8.05 2.90 6.46
C ASP A 9 8.17 2.22 5.08
N SER A 10 9.38 1.74 4.75
CA SER A 10 9.71 1.04 3.51
C SER A 10 8.83 -0.19 3.25
N LEU A 11 8.32 -0.84 4.30
CA LEU A 11 7.39 -1.99 4.18
C LEU A 11 6.02 -1.55 3.63
N THR A 12 5.55 -0.37 4.02
CA THR A 12 4.31 0.23 3.49
C THR A 12 4.53 0.91 2.16
N TRP A 13 5.70 1.53 1.96
CA TRP A 13 6.08 2.07 0.65
C TRP A 13 6.16 0.97 -0.41
N GLY A 14 6.60 -0.22 -0.02
CA GLY A 14 6.75 -1.40 -0.86
C GLY A 14 8.16 -1.52 -1.43
N TYR A 15 9.19 -1.53 -0.57
CA TYR A 15 10.57 -1.69 -1.00
C TYR A 15 10.86 -3.11 -1.50
N ASP A 16 11.32 -3.20 -2.74
CA ASP A 16 11.76 -4.45 -3.37
C ASP A 16 13.26 -4.62 -3.15
N ALA A 17 13.63 -5.55 -2.25
CA ALA A 17 15.02 -5.83 -1.92
C ALA A 17 15.81 -6.53 -3.04
N ALA A 18 15.15 -7.21 -3.98
CA ALA A 18 15.82 -7.89 -5.07
C ALA A 18 16.23 -6.90 -6.17
N ASN A 19 15.34 -5.96 -6.49
CA ASN A 19 15.58 -4.96 -7.52
C ASN A 19 16.05 -3.60 -6.98
N LEU A 20 16.19 -3.47 -5.66
CA LEU A 20 16.51 -2.23 -4.94
C LEU A 20 15.58 -1.07 -5.34
N GLY A 21 14.31 -1.39 -5.55
CA GLY A 21 13.31 -0.52 -6.15
C GLY A 21 11.98 -0.54 -5.39
N ARG A 22 10.89 -0.23 -6.09
CA ARG A 22 9.53 -0.26 -5.53
C ARG A 22 8.73 -1.37 -6.17
N HIS A 23 7.99 -2.14 -5.37
CA HIS A 23 6.99 -3.07 -5.86
C HIS A 23 5.93 -2.34 -6.72
N ALA A 24 5.37 -3.08 -7.69
CA ALA A 24 4.25 -2.62 -8.50
C ALA A 24 3.08 -2.21 -7.60
N LEU A 25 2.19 -1.36 -8.08
CA LEU A 25 1.16 -0.76 -7.22
C LEU A 25 0.26 -1.84 -6.62
N GLU A 26 -0.15 -2.81 -7.44
CA GLU A 26 -1.00 -3.95 -7.11
C GLU A 26 -0.38 -4.92 -6.09
N ASP A 27 0.95 -4.98 -6.00
CA ASP A 27 1.67 -5.88 -5.09
C ASP A 27 1.87 -5.27 -3.70
N ARG A 28 1.64 -3.96 -3.53
CA ARG A 28 1.78 -3.29 -2.24
C ARG A 28 0.61 -3.67 -1.34
N TRP A 29 0.90 -4.00 -0.09
CA TRP A 29 -0.12 -4.45 0.85
C TRP A 29 -1.33 -3.49 1.03
N PRO A 30 -1.19 -2.14 0.98
CA PRO A 30 -2.36 -1.26 1.06
C PRO A 30 -3.25 -1.35 -0.18
N SER A 31 -2.68 -1.60 -1.36
CA SER A 31 -3.45 -1.81 -2.60
C SER A 31 -4.19 -3.14 -2.56
N VAL A 32 -3.53 -4.21 -2.10
CA VAL A 32 -4.16 -5.52 -1.88
C VAL A 32 -5.31 -5.40 -0.88
N LEU A 33 -5.11 -4.65 0.21
CA LEU A 33 -6.15 -4.34 1.19
C LEU A 33 -7.34 -3.60 0.55
N LYS A 34 -7.09 -2.57 -0.26
CA LYS A 34 -8.15 -1.83 -0.95
C LYS A 34 -9.00 -2.74 -1.84
N THR A 35 -8.34 -3.59 -2.63
CA THR A 35 -9.02 -4.55 -3.50
C THR A 35 -9.85 -5.57 -2.71
N ALA A 36 -9.31 -6.08 -1.60
CA ALA A 36 -9.99 -7.07 -0.77
C ALA A 36 -11.22 -6.51 -0.03
N LEU A 37 -11.16 -5.25 0.41
CA LEU A 37 -12.27 -4.57 1.10
C LEU A 37 -13.36 -4.08 0.14
N GLY A 38 -13.00 -3.82 -1.12
CA GLY A 38 -13.94 -3.46 -2.17
C GLY A 38 -14.53 -2.05 -2.03
N ASP A 39 -15.70 -1.87 -2.62
CA ASP A 39 -16.32 -0.56 -2.79
C ASP A 39 -16.68 0.13 -1.46
N GLY A 40 -16.64 1.46 -1.48
CA GLY A 40 -16.99 2.29 -0.32
C GLY A 40 -15.88 2.40 0.74
N ILE A 41 -14.72 1.79 0.51
CA ILE A 41 -13.48 1.98 1.27
C ILE A 41 -12.45 2.68 0.40
N ASP A 42 -11.86 3.76 0.91
CA ASP A 42 -10.65 4.35 0.33
C ASP A 42 -9.44 4.08 1.23
N VAL A 43 -8.35 3.63 0.62
CA VAL A 43 -7.10 3.33 1.32
C VAL A 43 -6.03 4.27 0.79
N ILE A 44 -5.43 5.04 1.69
CA ILE A 44 -4.35 5.98 1.42
C ILE A 44 -3.08 5.40 1.99
N ALA A 45 -2.06 5.20 1.15
CA ALA A 45 -0.77 4.67 1.56
C ALA A 45 0.26 5.79 1.69
N GLU A 46 0.71 6.05 2.92
CA GLU A 46 1.75 7.02 3.26
C GLU A 46 2.94 6.27 3.87
N GLY A 47 3.65 5.53 3.02
CA GLY A 47 4.90 4.85 3.38
C GLY A 47 6.12 5.70 3.00
N LEU A 48 7.05 5.89 3.93
CA LEU A 48 8.32 6.57 3.69
C LEU A 48 9.48 5.56 3.62
N ASN A 49 10.21 5.57 2.49
CA ASN A 49 11.39 4.74 2.27
C ASN A 49 12.67 5.54 2.51
#